data_AF-A0A821WBF1-F1
#
_entry.id   AF-A0A821WBF1-F1
#
_cell.length_a   1.000
_cell.length_b   1.000
_cell.length_c   1.000
_cell.angle_alpha   90.00
_cell.angle_beta   90.00
_cell.angle_gamma   90.00
#
_symmetry.space_group_name_H-M   'P 1'
#
loop_
_entity.id
_entity.type
_entity.pdbx_description
1 polymer ?
#
loop_
_entity_poly.entity_id
_entity_poly.type
_entity_poly.pdbx_seq_one_letter_code
_entity_poly.pdbx_strand_id
1 'polypeptide(L)'
;FSPKFIFWVKQHFVLITIAGVNIACCIKSKKPICIYEAYYNVIGEAHATISHGGRDKTIYELNSHYSWIPRFAVEIFLKQCVPCQTRKPLKQHVITKPIISLGVMTRLQIDLIDMRTRPDVLNPDISYNWILNCIDHFSKFTWAYPITL
;
A
#
# COMPACT_ATOMS: atom_id res chain seq x y z
N PHE A 1 4.78 31.21 -32.59
CA PHE A 1 3.89 30.02 -32.50
C PHE A 1 3.14 29.83 -33.81
N SER A 2 2.75 28.59 -34.15
CA SER A 2 2.01 28.35 -35.40
C SER A 2 0.59 28.94 -35.32
N PRO A 3 0.01 29.42 -36.45
CA PRO A 3 -1.38 29.89 -36.47
C PRO A 3 -2.38 28.84 -35.96
N LYS A 4 -2.12 27.56 -36.29
CA LYS A 4 -2.92 26.42 -35.81
C LYS A 4 -2.90 26.31 -34.27
N PHE A 5 -1.74 26.47 -33.65
CA PHE A 5 -1.62 26.42 -32.19
C PHE A 5 -2.34 27.59 -31.53
N ILE A 6 -2.17 28.81 -32.04
CA ILE A 6 -2.84 30.00 -31.48
C ILE A 6 -4.36 29.86 -31.58
N PHE A 7 -4.87 29.39 -32.73
CA PHE A 7 -6.29 29.10 -32.90
C PHE A 7 -6.77 28.08 -31.87
N TRP A 8 -6.05 26.98 -31.70
CA TRP A 8 -6.39 25.95 -30.72
C TRP A 8 -6.40 26.49 -29.27
N VAL A 9 -5.38 27.26 -28.87
CA VAL A 9 -5.33 27.86 -27.52
C VAL A 9 -6.57 28.71 -27.25
N LYS A 10 -6.96 29.56 -28.21
CA LYS A 10 -8.16 30.41 -28.09
C LYS A 10 -9.47 29.63 -27.99
N GLN A 11 -9.53 28.40 -28.50
CA GLN A 11 -10.72 27.54 -28.41
C GLN A 11 -10.81 26.77 -27.09
N HIS A 12 -9.69 26.56 -26.40
CA HIS A 12 -9.64 25.70 -25.22
C HIS A 12 -9.39 26.45 -23.90
N PHE A 13 -8.80 27.64 -23.96
CA PHE A 13 -8.35 28.36 -22.78
C PHE A 13 -8.76 29.83 -22.79
N VAL A 14 -8.99 30.36 -21.59
CA VAL A 14 -9.28 31.76 -21.33
C VAL A 14 -8.39 32.25 -20.18
N LEU A 15 -7.92 33.49 -20.27
CA LEU A 15 -7.18 34.13 -19.20
C LEU A 15 -8.16 34.90 -18.32
N ILE A 16 -8.11 34.70 -17.00
CA ILE A 16 -8.93 35.40 -16.02
C ILE A 16 -7.99 36.10 -15.04
N THR A 17 -8.25 37.37 -14.75
CA THR A 17 -7.48 38.11 -13.76
C THR A 17 -8.20 38.06 -12.41
N ILE A 18 -7.56 37.48 -11.40
CA ILE A 18 -8.07 37.39 -10.03
C ILE A 18 -7.06 38.09 -9.13
N ALA A 19 -7.50 39.12 -8.39
CA ALA A 19 -6.65 39.89 -7.47
C ALA A 19 -5.33 40.40 -8.12
N GLY A 20 -5.40 40.81 -9.40
CA GLY A 20 -4.22 41.27 -10.16
C GLY A 20 -3.33 40.17 -10.74
N VAL A 21 -3.64 38.89 -10.49
CA VAL A 21 -2.91 37.74 -11.03
C VAL A 21 -3.67 37.13 -12.20
N ASN A 22 -2.97 36.88 -13.30
CA ASN A 22 -3.55 36.23 -14.48
C ASN A 22 -3.48 34.71 -14.36
N ILE A 23 -4.63 34.06 -14.42
CA ILE A 23 -4.78 32.61 -14.33
C ILE A 23 -5.38 32.09 -15.63
N ALA A 24 -4.73 31.08 -16.22
CA ALA A 24 -5.28 30.39 -17.38
C ALA A 24 -6.31 29.34 -16.93
N CYS A 25 -7.50 29.40 -17.50
CA CYS A 25 -8.61 28.50 -17.19
C CYS A 25 -9.02 27.72 -18.45
N CYS A 26 -9.42 26.46 -18.27
CA CYS A 26 -10.01 25.68 -19.34
C CYS A 26 -11.47 26.06 -19.55
N ILE A 27 -11.85 26.39 -20.79
CA ILE A 27 -13.19 26.85 -21.15
C ILE A 27 -14.25 25.77 -20.86
N LYS A 28 -13.93 24.49 -21.16
CA LYS A 28 -14.87 23.38 -21.02
C LYS A 28 -15.15 23.02 -19.55
N SER A 29 -14.10 22.89 -18.74
CA SER A 29 -14.23 22.47 -17.34
C SER A 29 -14.50 23.64 -16.39
N LYS A 30 -14.23 24.88 -16.83
CA LYS A 30 -14.29 26.11 -16.02
C LYS A 30 -13.35 26.09 -14.81
N LYS A 31 -12.25 25.33 -14.91
CA LYS A 31 -11.25 25.16 -13.85
C LYS A 31 -9.91 25.75 -14.25
N PRO A 32 -9.10 26.22 -13.29
CA PRO A 32 -7.74 26.66 -13.54
C PRO A 32 -6.91 25.51 -14.13
N ILE A 33 -6.03 25.87 -15.06
CA ILE A 33 -4.96 24.99 -15.52
C ILE A 33 -3.88 25.01 -14.46
N CYS A 34 -3.49 23.84 -13.99
CA CYS A 34 -2.34 23.75 -13.11
C CYS A 34 -1.05 23.96 -13.93
N ILE A 35 -0.20 24.88 -13.49
CA ILE A 35 1.12 25.08 -14.12
C ILE A 35 2.09 23.99 -13.68
N TYR A 36 3.06 23.68 -14.54
CA TYR A 36 4.00 22.58 -14.32
C TYR A 36 4.76 22.71 -12.99
N GLU A 37 5.18 23.92 -12.63
CA GLU A 37 5.90 24.26 -11.41
C GLU A 37 5.07 24.00 -10.14
N ALA A 38 3.74 24.04 -10.25
CA ALA A 38 2.82 23.82 -9.14
C ALA A 38 2.45 22.34 -8.95
N TYR A 39 2.77 21.46 -9.91
CA TYR A 39 2.35 20.05 -9.87
C TYR A 39 2.73 19.35 -8.57
N TYR A 40 3.96 19.53 -8.11
CA TYR A 40 4.43 18.84 -6.91
C TYR A 40 3.58 19.19 -5.67
N ASN A 41 3.35 20.49 -5.46
CA ASN A 41 2.59 20.98 -4.30
C ASN A 41 1.11 20.61 -4.41
N VAL A 42 0.49 20.83 -5.57
CA VAL A 42 -0.94 20.57 -5.81
C VAL A 42 -1.26 19.08 -5.71
N ILE A 43 -0.43 18.21 -6.29
CA ILE A 43 -0.60 16.75 -6.18
C ILE A 43 -0.38 16.30 -4.73
N GLY A 44 0.63 16.86 -4.05
CA GLY A 44 0.91 16.53 -2.66
C GLY A 44 -0.23 16.90 -1.71
N GLU A 45 -0.79 18.09 -1.86
CA GLU A 45 -1.94 18.54 -1.08
C GLU A 45 -3.17 17.67 -1.34
N ALA A 46 -3.55 17.46 -2.60
CA ALA A 46 -4.68 16.62 -2.95
C ALA A 46 -4.52 15.18 -2.42
N HIS A 47 -3.32 14.61 -2.51
CA HIS A 47 -3.01 13.29 -1.99
C HIS A 47 -3.07 13.21 -0.46
N ALA A 48 -2.65 14.27 0.23
CA ALA A 48 -2.73 14.37 1.69
C ALA A 48 -4.19 14.52 2.18
N THR A 49 -5.00 15.35 1.52
CA THR A 49 -6.42 15.58 1.84
C THR A 49 -7.22 14.28 1.82
N ILE A 50 -6.94 13.38 0.88
CA ILE A 50 -7.59 12.07 0.79
C ILE A 50 -6.92 10.98 1.67
N SER A 51 -6.09 11.39 2.63
CA SER A 51 -5.37 10.48 3.54
C SER A 51 -4.52 9.43 2.83
N HIS A 52 -3.71 9.87 1.86
CA HIS A 52 -2.84 8.99 1.07
C HIS A 52 -3.60 7.92 0.26
N GLY A 53 -4.79 8.25 -0.23
CA GLY A 53 -5.53 7.41 -1.15
C GLY A 53 -4.76 7.11 -2.44
N GLY A 54 -5.10 6.00 -3.09
CA GLY A 54 -4.43 5.56 -4.31
C GLY A 54 -4.55 6.54 -5.48
N ARG A 55 -3.95 6.15 -6.62
CA ARG A 55 -3.88 6.96 -7.83
C ARG A 55 -5.24 7.51 -8.27
N ASP A 56 -6.23 6.65 -8.39
CA ASP A 56 -7.50 7.04 -9.00
C ASP A 56 -8.28 8.01 -8.10
N LYS A 57 -8.16 7.86 -6.77
CA LYS A 57 -8.68 8.83 -5.79
C LYS A 57 -7.96 10.18 -5.87
N THR A 58 -6.63 10.15 -6.01
CA THR A 58 -5.82 11.38 -6.14
C THR A 58 -6.19 12.14 -7.43
N ILE A 59 -6.35 11.42 -8.54
CA ILE A 59 -6.79 12.01 -9.82
C ILE A 59 -8.20 12.57 -9.72
N TYR A 60 -9.11 11.87 -9.04
CA TYR A 60 -10.47 12.35 -8.81
C TYR A 60 -10.46 13.68 -8.03
N GLU A 61 -9.71 13.76 -6.93
CA GLU A 61 -9.58 14.98 -6.13
C GLU A 61 -8.98 16.13 -6.96
N LEU A 62 -7.89 15.87 -7.69
CA LEU A 62 -7.25 16.86 -8.55
C LEU A 62 -8.17 17.39 -9.65
N ASN A 63 -8.93 16.50 -10.29
CA ASN A 63 -9.89 16.88 -11.33
C ASN A 63 -11.08 17.67 -10.77
N SER A 64 -11.28 17.68 -9.45
CA SER A 64 -12.31 18.51 -8.82
C SER A 64 -11.92 19.99 -8.80
N HIS A 65 -10.62 20.29 -8.67
CA HIS A 65 -10.09 21.67 -8.54
C HIS A 65 -9.38 22.20 -9.80
N TYR A 66 -8.64 21.35 -10.51
CA TYR A 66 -7.78 21.75 -11.63
C TYR A 66 -8.16 21.04 -12.92
N SER A 67 -7.61 21.52 -14.03
CA SER A 67 -7.65 20.82 -15.31
C SER A 67 -6.26 20.63 -15.89
N TRP A 68 -6.14 19.62 -16.76
CA TRP A 68 -4.93 19.33 -17.52
C TRP A 68 -3.71 18.88 -16.71
N ILE A 69 -3.89 18.35 -15.50
CA ILE A 69 -2.81 17.65 -14.79
C ILE A 69 -2.61 16.27 -15.44
N PRO A 70 -1.43 15.96 -15.99
CA PRO A 70 -1.23 14.70 -16.67
C PRO A 70 -1.10 13.55 -15.67
N ARG A 71 -1.72 12.42 -16.00
CA ARG A 71 -1.71 11.21 -15.17
C ARG A 71 -0.30 10.75 -14.78
N PHE A 72 0.66 10.85 -15.70
CA PHE A 72 2.03 10.42 -15.43
C PHE A 72 2.68 11.24 -14.30
N ALA A 73 2.35 12.53 -14.16
CA ALA A 73 2.88 13.36 -13.09
C ALA A 73 2.37 12.88 -11.72
N VAL A 74 1.09 12.52 -11.64
CA VAL A 74 0.49 11.92 -10.44
C VAL A 74 1.18 10.58 -10.11
N GLU A 75 1.41 9.73 -11.10
CA GLU A 75 2.06 8.43 -10.88
C GLU A 75 3.52 8.56 -10.42
N ILE A 76 4.27 9.52 -10.97
CA ILE A 76 5.64 9.82 -10.52
C ILE A 76 5.63 10.28 -9.06
N PHE A 77 4.74 11.22 -8.72
CA PHE A 77 4.61 11.70 -7.35
C PHE A 77 4.29 10.57 -6.36
N LEU A 78 3.29 9.73 -6.67
CA LEU A 78 2.88 8.63 -5.79
C LEU A 78 3.99 7.58 -5.58
N LYS A 79 4.83 7.36 -6.60
CA LYS A 79 6.02 6.50 -6.47
C LYS A 79 7.06 7.07 -5.50
N GLN A 80 7.08 8.39 -5.28
CA GLN A 80 8.03 9.08 -4.42
C GLN A 80 7.47 9.45 -3.03
N CYS A 81 6.16 9.30 -2.82
CA CYS A 81 5.51 9.64 -1.56
C CYS A 81 6.01 8.75 -0.38
N VAL A 82 6.78 9.34 0.54
CA VAL A 82 7.44 8.62 1.66
C VAL A 82 6.46 7.85 2.56
N PRO A 83 5.32 8.42 3.02
CA PRO A 83 4.34 7.68 3.81
C PRO A 83 3.79 6.44 3.08
N CYS A 84 3.49 6.58 1.79
CA CYS A 84 3.01 5.48 0.96
C CYS A 84 4.07 4.40 0.78
N GLN A 85 5.34 4.76 0.56
CA GLN A 85 6.42 3.78 0.42
C GLN A 85 6.65 2.99 1.70
N THR A 86 6.57 3.64 2.87
CA THR A 86 6.79 3.01 4.17
C THR A 86 5.67 2.02 4.53
N ARG A 87 4.45 2.24 4.02
CA ARG A 87 3.29 1.37 4.24
C ARG A 87 3.16 0.24 3.22
N LYS A 88 4.02 0.18 2.19
CA LYS A 88 3.95 -0.91 1.23
C LYS A 88 4.30 -2.21 1.95
N PRO A 89 3.50 -3.28 1.77
CA PRO A 89 3.87 -4.58 2.28
C PRO A 89 5.21 -4.97 1.66
N LEU A 90 6.12 -5.49 2.48
CA LEU A 90 7.31 -6.14 1.97
C LEU A 90 6.86 -7.20 0.96
N LYS A 91 7.54 -7.26 -0.19
CA LYS A 91 7.33 -8.37 -1.12
C LYS A 91 7.62 -9.63 -0.33
N GLN A 92 6.58 -10.42 -0.03
CA GLN A 92 6.79 -11.70 0.62
C GLN A 92 7.73 -12.51 -0.25
N HIS A 93 8.80 -13.02 0.36
CA HIS A 93 9.66 -13.97 -0.31
C HIS A 93 8.80 -15.19 -0.62
N VAL A 94 8.49 -15.40 -1.90
CA VAL A 94 7.81 -16.63 -2.33
C VAL A 94 8.75 -17.78 -2.00
N ILE A 95 8.33 -18.69 -1.12
CA ILE A 95 9.09 -19.90 -0.81
C ILE A 95 9.11 -20.73 -2.09
N THR A 96 10.21 -20.65 -2.84
CA THR A 96 10.36 -21.30 -4.14
C THR A 96 10.72 -22.78 -4.04
N LYS A 97 11.17 -23.24 -2.87
CA LYS A 97 11.57 -24.63 -2.66
C LYS A 97 10.79 -25.21 -1.48
N PRO A 98 10.01 -26.29 -1.67
CA PRO A 98 9.37 -26.98 -0.56
C PRO A 98 10.44 -27.59 0.36
N ILE A 99 10.08 -27.73 1.64
CA ILE A 99 10.88 -28.53 2.56
C ILE A 99 10.71 -30.00 2.17
N ILE A 100 11.80 -30.68 1.85
CA ILE A 100 11.81 -32.11 1.49
C ILE A 100 12.54 -32.87 2.60
N SER A 101 12.01 -34.03 2.97
CA SER A 101 12.61 -34.99 3.90
C SER A 101 12.82 -36.29 3.14
N LEU A 102 14.02 -36.85 3.15
CA LEU A 102 14.39 -38.03 2.34
C LEU A 102 14.27 -39.36 3.11
N GLY A 103 13.97 -39.32 4.41
CA GLY A 103 13.73 -40.50 5.22
C GLY A 103 13.09 -40.18 6.58
N VAL A 104 12.64 -41.22 7.28
CA VAL A 104 12.06 -41.12 8.63
C VAL A 104 13.12 -40.55 9.59
N MET A 105 12.73 -39.67 10.51
CA MET A 105 13.59 -39.01 11.49
C MET A 105 14.71 -38.14 10.91
N THR A 106 14.74 -37.92 9.58
CA THR A 106 15.78 -37.07 8.97
C THR A 106 15.51 -35.58 9.18
N ARG A 107 14.25 -35.21 9.43
CA ARG A 107 13.84 -33.84 9.78
C ARG A 107 12.59 -33.85 10.65
N LEU A 108 12.66 -33.17 11.79
CA LEU A 108 11.50 -32.92 12.66
C LEU A 108 11.07 -31.46 12.54
N GLN A 109 9.77 -31.24 12.54
CA GLN A 109 9.17 -29.92 12.79
C GLN A 109 8.66 -29.91 14.23
N ILE A 110 9.17 -28.99 15.03
CA ILE A 110 8.84 -28.86 16.45
C ILE A 110 8.17 -27.51 16.65
N ASP A 111 7.01 -27.51 17.30
CA ASP A 111 6.22 -26.31 17.58
C ASP A 111 5.60 -26.38 18.98
N LEU A 112 5.25 -25.22 19.53
CA LEU A 112 4.56 -25.09 20.81
C LEU A 112 3.12 -24.63 20.57
N ILE A 113 2.16 -25.41 21.06
CA ILE A 113 0.76 -25.03 21.07
C ILE A 113 0.43 -24.42 22.42
N ASP A 114 -0.06 -23.18 22.43
CA ASP A 114 -0.43 -22.44 23.63
C ASP A 114 -1.72 -22.97 24.26
N MET A 115 -1.62 -23.45 25.49
CA MET A 115 -2.71 -23.99 26.30
C MET A 115 -2.98 -23.17 27.56
N ARG A 116 -2.37 -21.99 27.74
CA ARG A 116 -2.51 -21.15 28.95
C ARG A 116 -3.95 -20.73 29.26
N THR A 117 -4.82 -20.72 28.26
CA THR A 117 -6.25 -20.42 28.42
C THR A 117 -7.09 -21.62 28.88
N ARG A 118 -6.46 -22.80 29.04
CA ARG A 118 -7.10 -24.06 29.43
C ARG A 118 -6.31 -24.73 30.57
N PRO A 119 -6.47 -24.24 31.81
CA PRO A 119 -5.75 -24.78 32.97
C PRO A 119 -6.14 -26.24 33.25
N ASP A 120 -5.17 -27.04 33.68
CA ASP A 120 -5.41 -28.42 34.12
C ASP A 120 -6.11 -28.42 35.48
N VAL A 121 -7.41 -28.71 35.47
CA VAL A 121 -8.26 -28.75 36.67
C VAL A 121 -8.01 -30.04 37.49
N LEU A 122 -7.41 -31.08 36.89
CA LEU A 122 -7.15 -32.36 37.55
C LEU A 122 -5.82 -32.36 38.31
N ASN A 123 -4.84 -31.57 37.87
CA ASN A 123 -3.55 -31.40 38.53
C ASN A 123 -3.27 -29.91 38.83
N PRO A 124 -3.96 -29.30 39.82
CA PRO A 124 -3.85 -27.87 40.09
C PRO A 124 -2.44 -27.40 40.50
N ASP A 125 -1.62 -28.30 41.02
CA ASP A 125 -0.23 -28.03 41.39
C ASP A 125 0.73 -28.00 40.18
N ILE A 126 0.28 -28.49 39.01
CA ILE A 126 1.08 -28.61 37.79
C ILE A 126 0.36 -27.92 36.63
N SER A 127 0.88 -26.76 36.22
CA SER A 127 0.29 -25.97 35.15
C SER A 127 0.88 -26.35 33.78
N TYR A 128 0.26 -27.32 33.10
CA TYR A 128 0.61 -27.66 31.71
C TYR A 128 0.09 -26.60 30.73
N ASN A 129 0.92 -25.59 30.51
CA ASN A 129 0.58 -24.41 29.71
C ASN A 129 0.81 -24.57 28.21
N TRP A 130 1.51 -25.63 27.80
CA TRP A 130 1.87 -25.83 26.40
C TRP A 130 1.82 -27.30 26.02
N ILE A 131 1.58 -27.55 24.73
CA ILE A 131 1.82 -28.85 24.11
C ILE A 131 3.01 -28.71 23.18
N LEU A 132 4.09 -29.44 23.46
CA LEU A 132 5.20 -29.63 22.54
C LEU A 132 4.78 -30.62 21.45
N ASN A 133 4.60 -30.11 20.25
CA ASN A 133 4.24 -30.90 19.08
C ASN A 133 5.48 -31.16 18.23
N CYS A 134 5.87 -32.42 18.10
CA CYS A 134 7.00 -32.87 17.29
C CYS A 134 6.47 -33.72 16.14
N ILE A 135 6.67 -33.29 14.90
CA ILE A 135 6.20 -34.00 13.71
C ILE A 135 7.40 -34.44 12.89
N ASP A 136 7.51 -35.74 12.60
CA ASP A 136 8.44 -36.23 11.59
C ASP A 136 8.00 -35.80 10.20
N HIS A 137 8.90 -35.12 9.48
CA HIS A 137 8.54 -34.50 8.21
C HIS A 137 8.28 -35.54 7.10
N PHE A 138 8.87 -36.73 7.17
CA PHE A 138 8.71 -37.79 6.17
C PHE A 138 7.44 -38.61 6.40
N SER A 139 7.33 -39.26 7.55
CA SER A 139 6.23 -40.16 7.90
C SER A 139 4.96 -39.44 8.36
N LYS A 140 5.07 -38.16 8.73
CA LYS A 140 4.01 -37.38 9.41
C LYS A 140 3.62 -37.96 10.78
N PHE A 141 4.39 -38.90 11.30
CA PHE A 141 4.22 -39.36 12.68
C PHE A 141 4.39 -38.18 13.64
N THR A 142 3.51 -38.09 14.62
CA THR A 142 3.41 -36.94 15.52
C THR A 142 3.49 -37.39 16.97
N TRP A 143 4.34 -36.71 17.74
CA TRP A 143 4.38 -36.79 19.19
C TRP A 143 3.87 -35.49 19.78
N ALA A 144 3.07 -35.59 20.84
CA ALA A 144 2.58 -34.46 21.61
C ALA A 144 2.90 -34.69 23.08
N TYR A 145 3.58 -33.73 23.71
CA TYR A 145 3.93 -33.78 25.12
C TYR A 145 3.41 -32.55 25.84
N PRO A 146 2.66 -32.70 26.96
CA PRO A 146 2.30 -31.57 27.79
C PRO A 146 3.54 -31.09 28.55
N ILE A 147 3.78 -29.77 28.56
CA ILE A 147 4.92 -29.15 29.26
C ILE A 147 4.48 -27.92 30.06
N THR A 148 5.26 -27.55 31.06
CA THR A 148 4.92 -26.54 32.07
C THR A 148 5.71 -25.22 31.94
N LEU A 149 6.39 -24.98 30.81
CA LEU A 149 7.27 -23.81 30.57
C LEU A 149 6.67 -22.47 31.01
#